data_AF-A0AA43M2I3-F1
#
_entry.id   AF-A0AA43M2I3-F1
#
_cell.length_a   1.000
_cell.length_b   1.000
_cell.length_c   1.000
_cell.angle_alpha   90.00
_cell.angle_beta   90.00
_cell.angle_gamma   90.00
#
_symmetry.space_group_name_H-M   'P 1'
#
loop_
_entity.id
_entity.type
_entity.pdbx_description
1 polymer ?
#
loop_
_entity_poly.entity_id
_entity_poly.type
_entity_poly.pdbx_seq_one_letter_code
_entity_poly.pdbx_strand_id
1 'polypeptide(L)'
;MSMERNEVATMSAGALKTLMETYGEDVWNYAFFLSRSSSAADDIAQETFIRAYKYMHAFRGEASVKTWLLRITRNRWYTYRSSSFMKRVTLQAEPDSARTEQSAEDAVMDESLSSEIWQLVLRLPRKYREILMLHAHYEMSMEELAHTLNISLSAAKSRLRRARQKASECWDKELNRL
;
A
#
# COMPACT_ATOMS: atom_id res chain seq x y z
N MET A 1 4.29 -19.17 -17.77
CA MET A 1 5.03 -17.89 -17.83
C MET A 1 4.82 -17.16 -19.17
N SER A 2 3.57 -17.02 -19.67
CA SER A 2 3.31 -16.30 -20.94
C SER A 2 1.91 -15.64 -20.99
N MET A 3 1.44 -15.06 -19.89
CA MET A 3 0.08 -14.44 -19.82
C MET A 3 0.06 -12.93 -19.48
N GLU A 4 1.21 -12.26 -19.33
CA GLU A 4 1.23 -10.87 -18.84
C GLU A 4 0.93 -9.78 -19.90
N ARG A 5 0.95 -10.10 -21.20
CA ARG A 5 0.79 -9.06 -22.25
C ARG A 5 -0.63 -8.93 -22.81
N ASN A 6 -1.49 -9.93 -22.64
CA ASN A 6 -2.74 -9.99 -23.40
C ASN A 6 -3.98 -9.45 -22.65
N GLU A 7 -3.93 -9.28 -21.33
CA GLU A 7 -5.07 -8.76 -20.56
C GLU A 7 -5.18 -7.22 -20.62
N VAL A 8 -4.05 -6.53 -20.78
CA VAL A 8 -3.99 -5.06 -20.67
C VAL A 8 -4.16 -4.37 -22.04
N ALA A 9 -4.18 -5.12 -23.15
CA ALA A 9 -4.05 -4.57 -24.50
C ALA A 9 -5.35 -4.04 -25.13
N THR A 10 -6.51 -4.16 -24.48
CA THR A 10 -7.78 -3.67 -25.03
C THR A 10 -8.46 -2.72 -24.06
N MET A 11 -8.84 -1.51 -24.51
CA MET A 11 -9.68 -0.54 -23.78
C MET A 11 -11.13 -1.04 -23.61
N SER A 12 -11.33 -2.29 -23.19
CA SER A 12 -12.66 -2.87 -23.03
C SER A 12 -13.07 -2.85 -21.56
N ALA A 13 -14.38 -2.72 -21.31
CA ALA A 13 -14.93 -2.94 -19.98
C ALA A 13 -14.57 -4.34 -19.42
N GLY A 14 -14.34 -5.32 -20.30
CA GLY A 14 -13.88 -6.66 -19.92
C GLY A 14 -12.50 -6.67 -19.28
N ALA A 15 -11.54 -5.91 -19.82
CA ALA A 15 -10.19 -5.84 -19.25
C ALA A 15 -10.16 -5.16 -17.87
N LEU A 16 -10.96 -4.10 -17.67
CA LEU A 16 -11.12 -3.49 -16.35
C LEU A 16 -11.72 -4.47 -15.34
N LYS A 17 -12.74 -5.22 -15.75
CA LYS A 17 -13.37 -6.25 -14.92
C LYS A 17 -12.34 -7.29 -14.47
N THR A 18 -11.52 -7.82 -15.40
CA THR A 18 -10.44 -8.76 -15.06
C THR A 18 -9.46 -8.16 -14.05
N LEU A 19 -9.03 -6.90 -14.24
CA LEU A 19 -8.14 -6.25 -13.27
C LEU A 19 -8.76 -6.16 -11.87
N MET A 20 -10.05 -5.81 -11.79
CA MET A 20 -10.76 -5.71 -10.52
C MET A 20 -10.94 -7.08 -9.85
N GLU A 21 -11.29 -8.11 -10.62
CA GLU A 21 -11.46 -9.47 -10.11
C GLU A 21 -10.14 -10.09 -9.66
N THR A 22 -9.03 -9.83 -10.36
CA THR A 22 -7.71 -10.40 -10.04
C THR A 22 -6.95 -9.64 -8.96
N TYR A 23 -7.07 -8.31 -8.93
CA TYR A 23 -6.23 -7.45 -8.07
C TYR A 23 -7.02 -6.55 -7.12
N GLY A 24 -8.35 -6.65 -7.09
CA GLY A 24 -9.21 -5.81 -6.25
C GLY A 24 -8.84 -5.87 -4.78
N GLU A 25 -8.64 -7.09 -4.27
CA GLU A 25 -8.26 -7.32 -2.88
C GLU A 25 -6.87 -6.75 -2.56
N ASP A 26 -5.85 -7.00 -3.39
CA ASP A 26 -4.50 -6.44 -3.21
C ASP A 26 -4.52 -4.90 -3.17
N VAL A 27 -5.26 -4.29 -4.10
CA VAL A 27 -5.40 -2.82 -4.19
C VAL A 27 -6.10 -2.26 -2.96
N TRP A 28 -7.18 -2.90 -2.52
CA TRP A 28 -7.95 -2.48 -1.37
C TRP A 28 -7.15 -2.65 -0.07
N ASN A 29 -6.54 -3.81 0.14
CA ASN A 29 -5.69 -4.11 1.30
C ASN A 29 -4.54 -3.13 1.43
N TYR A 30 -3.90 -2.76 0.32
CA TYR A 30 -2.84 -1.77 0.35
C TYR A 30 -3.38 -0.35 0.62
N ALA A 31 -4.52 0.03 0.04
CA ALA A 31 -5.17 1.30 0.32
C ALA A 31 -5.58 1.42 1.80
N PHE A 32 -6.13 0.35 2.38
CA PHE A 32 -6.46 0.26 3.79
C PHE A 32 -5.21 0.33 4.66
N PHE A 33 -4.15 -0.43 4.36
CA PHE A 33 -2.87 -0.36 5.07
C PHE A 33 -2.30 1.08 5.13
N LEU A 34 -2.45 1.83 4.04
CA LEU A 34 -2.00 3.21 3.94
C LEU A 34 -2.88 4.19 4.72
N SER A 35 -4.20 4.05 4.59
CA SER A 35 -5.20 5.01 5.08
C SER A 35 -5.69 4.74 6.50
N ARG A 36 -5.70 3.47 6.93
CA ARG A 36 -6.34 2.96 8.15
C ARG A 36 -7.82 3.31 8.26
N SER A 37 -8.50 3.44 7.13
CA SER A 37 -9.94 3.65 7.11
C SER A 37 -10.54 2.89 5.94
N SER A 38 -11.57 2.08 6.25
CA SER A 38 -12.29 1.31 5.23
C SER A 38 -12.91 2.23 4.16
N SER A 39 -13.55 3.32 4.60
CA SER A 39 -14.12 4.32 3.69
C SER A 39 -13.09 4.95 2.74
N ALA A 40 -11.92 5.33 3.26
CA ALA A 40 -10.87 5.89 2.43
C ALA A 40 -10.25 4.82 1.51
N ALA A 41 -10.17 3.57 1.95
CA ALA A 41 -9.69 2.45 1.15
C ALA A 41 -10.60 2.20 -0.06
N ASP A 42 -11.92 2.18 0.15
CA ASP A 42 -12.92 2.05 -0.93
C ASP A 42 -12.75 3.15 -1.99
N ASP A 43 -12.67 4.42 -1.56
CA ASP A 43 -12.49 5.56 -2.46
C ASP A 43 -11.17 5.47 -3.24
N ILE A 44 -10.07 5.16 -2.55
CA ILE A 44 -8.75 5.04 -3.17
C ILE A 44 -8.71 3.88 -4.16
N ALA A 45 -9.33 2.74 -3.83
CA ALA A 45 -9.40 1.57 -4.70
C ALA A 45 -10.20 1.89 -5.97
N GLN A 46 -11.37 2.51 -5.84
CA GLN A 46 -12.17 2.95 -6.99
C GLN A 46 -11.39 3.89 -7.91
N GLU A 47 -10.79 4.95 -7.34
CA GLU A 47 -9.98 5.89 -8.13
C GLU A 47 -8.76 5.22 -8.79
N THR A 48 -8.20 4.20 -8.14
CA THR A 48 -7.08 3.41 -8.68
C THR A 48 -7.50 2.68 -9.95
N PHE A 49 -8.63 1.98 -9.93
CA PHE A 49 -9.12 1.26 -11.11
C PHE A 49 -9.60 2.20 -12.22
N ILE A 50 -10.21 3.34 -11.89
CA ILE A 50 -10.54 4.39 -12.88
C ILE A 50 -9.27 4.90 -13.56
N ARG A 51 -8.20 5.14 -12.80
CA ARG A 51 -6.90 5.56 -13.36
C ARG A 51 -6.25 4.45 -14.15
N ALA A 52 -6.29 3.21 -13.67
CA ALA A 52 -5.77 2.06 -14.38
C ALA A 52 -6.45 1.95 -15.75
N TYR A 53 -7.78 1.99 -15.81
CA TYR A 53 -8.53 1.98 -17.07
C TYR A 53 -8.11 3.12 -18.02
N LYS A 54 -7.96 4.34 -17.49
CA LYS A 54 -7.56 5.50 -18.30
C LYS A 54 -6.15 5.37 -18.90
N TYR A 55 -5.22 4.73 -18.18
CA TYR A 55 -3.80 4.69 -18.53
C TYR A 55 -3.27 3.30 -18.91
N MET A 56 -4.11 2.27 -18.95
CA MET A 56 -3.67 0.90 -19.24
C MET A 56 -3.02 0.76 -20.63
N HIS A 57 -3.41 1.60 -21.61
CA HIS A 57 -2.75 1.65 -22.92
C HIS A 57 -1.27 2.08 -22.85
N ALA A 58 -0.87 2.79 -21.80
CA ALA A 58 0.49 3.27 -21.59
C ALA A 58 1.33 2.29 -20.75
N PHE A 59 0.75 1.17 -20.30
CA PHE A 59 1.48 0.15 -19.57
C PHE A 59 2.44 -0.60 -20.50
N ARG A 60 3.74 -0.53 -20.19
CA ARG A 60 4.81 -1.06 -21.04
C ARG A 60 5.26 -2.48 -20.67
N GLY A 61 4.72 -3.06 -19.61
CA GLY A 61 5.15 -4.37 -19.10
C GLY A 61 6.56 -4.37 -18.49
N GLU A 62 7.06 -3.21 -18.07
CA GLU A 62 8.36 -3.07 -17.39
C GLU A 62 8.32 -3.53 -15.91
N ALA A 63 7.12 -3.68 -15.36
CA ALA A 63 6.83 -4.25 -14.04
C ALA A 63 5.58 -5.12 -14.15
N SER A 64 5.29 -5.94 -13.14
CA SER A 64 4.02 -6.69 -13.10
C SER A 64 2.81 -5.76 -13.05
N VAL A 65 1.65 -6.24 -13.51
CA VAL A 65 0.38 -5.49 -13.41
C VAL A 65 0.06 -5.16 -11.95
N LYS A 66 0.32 -6.10 -11.03
CA LYS A 66 0.18 -5.89 -9.59
C LYS A 66 1.04 -4.72 -9.10
N THR A 67 2.34 -4.73 -9.41
CA THR A 67 3.25 -3.64 -9.03
C THR A 67 2.79 -2.29 -9.57
N TRP A 68 2.32 -2.27 -10.82
CA TRP A 68 1.80 -1.06 -11.45
C TRP A 68 0.53 -0.54 -10.75
N LEU A 69 -0.42 -1.41 -10.43
CA LEU A 69 -1.64 -1.05 -9.70
C LEU A 69 -1.31 -0.51 -8.29
N LEU A 70 -0.47 -1.20 -7.52
CA LEU A 70 -0.06 -0.75 -6.19
C LEU A 70 0.64 0.61 -6.22
N ARG A 71 1.41 0.91 -7.27
CA ARG A 71 1.98 2.24 -7.48
C ARG A 71 0.91 3.30 -7.74
N ILE A 72 -0.12 3.00 -8.52
CA ILE A 72 -1.27 3.89 -8.72
C ILE A 72 -1.99 4.12 -7.38
N THR A 73 -2.27 3.05 -6.62
CA THR A 73 -2.88 3.12 -5.28
C THR A 73 -2.12 4.06 -4.36
N ARG A 74 -0.80 3.90 -4.29
CA ARG A 74 0.06 4.76 -3.49
C ARG A 74 -0.08 6.23 -3.88
N ASN A 75 -0.02 6.53 -5.17
CA ASN A 75 -0.16 7.90 -5.67
C ASN A 75 -1.54 8.49 -5.37
N ARG A 76 -2.61 7.67 -5.47
CA ARG A 76 -3.97 8.08 -5.08
C ARG A 76 -4.05 8.40 -3.61
N TRP A 77 -3.50 7.56 -2.73
CA TRP A 77 -3.45 7.85 -1.30
C TRP A 77 -2.77 9.19 -0.98
N TYR A 78 -1.60 9.49 -1.56
CA TYR A 78 -0.95 10.78 -1.30
C TYR A 78 -1.75 11.97 -1.84
N THR A 79 -2.49 11.78 -2.93
CA THR A 79 -3.44 12.79 -3.46
C THR A 79 -4.63 12.97 -2.50
N TYR A 80 -5.25 11.87 -2.08
CA TYR A 80 -6.37 11.86 -1.14
C TYR A 80 -6.00 12.55 0.18
N ARG A 81 -4.85 12.18 0.75
CA ARG A 81 -4.31 12.78 1.99
C ARG A 81 -4.01 14.27 1.88
N SER A 82 -3.55 14.73 0.71
CA SER A 82 -3.21 16.16 0.51
C SER A 82 -4.43 17.02 0.19
N SER A 83 -5.55 16.41 -0.17
CA SER A 83 -6.81 17.10 -0.47
C SER A 83 -7.36 17.86 0.74
N SER A 84 -8.08 18.95 0.46
CA SER A 84 -8.68 19.81 1.48
C SER A 84 -9.73 19.08 2.33
N PHE A 85 -10.28 17.96 1.86
CA PHE A 85 -11.24 17.14 2.60
C PHE A 85 -10.59 16.55 3.86
N MET A 86 -9.45 15.87 3.72
CA MET A 86 -8.68 15.36 4.87
C MET A 86 -8.20 16.50 5.78
N LYS A 87 -7.76 17.63 5.22
CA LYS A 87 -7.36 18.79 6.03
C LYS A 87 -8.51 19.36 6.86
N ARG A 88 -9.74 19.36 6.35
CA ARG A 88 -10.93 19.83 7.08
C ARG A 88 -11.36 18.86 8.17
N VAL A 89 -11.35 17.55 7.89
CA VAL A 89 -11.64 16.51 8.90
C VAL A 89 -10.60 16.55 10.03
N THR A 90 -9.31 16.72 9.70
CA THR A 90 -8.23 16.87 10.70
C THR A 90 -8.23 18.21 11.41
N LEU A 91 -8.88 19.27 10.91
CA LEU A 91 -8.98 20.56 11.61
C LEU A 91 -10.12 20.60 12.63
N GLN A 92 -11.09 19.69 12.54
CA GLN A 92 -12.16 19.54 13.53
C GLN A 92 -11.79 18.59 14.68
N ALA A 93 -10.81 17.72 14.46
CA ALA A 93 -10.11 17.01 15.53
C ALA A 93 -8.91 17.86 15.97
N GLU A 94 -8.73 18.15 17.26
CA GLU A 94 -7.59 18.95 17.74
C GLU A 94 -6.23 18.40 17.26
N PRO A 95 -5.16 19.24 17.17
CA PRO A 95 -3.90 18.88 16.55
C PRO A 95 -3.05 18.03 17.52
N ASP A 96 -3.51 16.83 17.83
CA ASP A 96 -2.81 15.95 18.76
C ASP A 96 -1.87 15.01 18.00
N SER A 97 -0.60 15.45 17.92
CA SER A 97 0.58 14.61 18.07
C SER A 97 0.61 13.20 17.43
N ALA A 98 0.08 12.97 16.22
CA ALA A 98 0.25 11.69 15.50
C ALA A 98 0.05 10.44 16.39
N ARG A 99 -0.89 10.50 17.34
CA ARG A 99 -1.32 9.32 18.09
C ARG A 99 -2.01 8.42 17.10
N THR A 100 -1.34 7.33 16.78
CA THR A 100 -1.97 6.17 16.17
C THR A 100 -2.90 5.60 17.23
N GLU A 101 -4.07 6.23 17.38
CA GLU A 101 -5.18 5.59 18.07
C GLU A 101 -5.61 4.44 17.18
N GLN A 102 -5.51 3.22 17.72
CA GLN A 102 -6.08 2.02 17.13
C GLN A 102 -7.59 2.23 17.11
N SER A 103 -8.12 2.71 15.99
CA SER A 103 -9.57 2.70 15.77
C SER A 103 -10.02 1.25 15.63
N ALA A 104 -11.23 0.95 16.06
CA ALA A 104 -11.88 -0.37 15.96
C ALA A 104 -12.01 -0.91 14.51
N GLU A 105 -11.50 -0.16 13.53
CA GLU A 105 -11.43 -0.46 12.10
C GLU A 105 -10.25 -1.38 11.72
N ASP A 106 -9.23 -1.56 12.59
CA ASP A 106 -8.05 -2.42 12.35
C ASP A 106 -8.39 -3.93 12.17
N ALA A 107 -9.65 -4.34 12.38
CA ALA A 107 -10.10 -5.73 12.35
C ALA A 107 -10.48 -6.27 10.95
N VAL A 108 -10.32 -5.49 9.87
CA VAL A 108 -10.76 -5.88 8.50
C VAL A 108 -9.59 -6.22 7.58
N MET A 109 -8.50 -6.74 8.13
CA MET A 109 -7.43 -7.33 7.34
C MET A 109 -7.47 -8.84 7.52
N ASP A 110 -7.39 -9.56 6.39
CA ASP A 110 -7.34 -11.02 6.29
C ASP A 110 -6.44 -11.67 7.37
N GLU A 111 -6.68 -12.93 7.68
CA GLU A 111 -5.97 -13.68 8.73
C GLU A 111 -4.43 -13.69 8.49
N SER A 112 -4.00 -13.46 7.24
CA SER A 112 -2.61 -13.27 6.83
C SER A 112 -1.95 -11.99 7.38
N LEU A 113 -2.71 -10.93 7.61
CA LEU A 113 -2.28 -9.62 8.13
C LEU A 113 -2.71 -9.36 9.59
N SER A 114 -3.53 -10.24 10.16
CA SER A 114 -3.88 -10.25 11.59
C SER A 114 -2.77 -10.86 12.48
N SER A 115 -1.70 -11.40 11.89
CA SER A 115 -0.59 -11.98 12.63
C SER A 115 0.07 -10.95 13.57
N GLU A 116 0.54 -11.42 14.73
CA GLU A 116 1.25 -10.59 15.73
C GLU A 116 2.41 -9.78 15.12
N ILE A 117 3.06 -10.34 14.10
CA ILE A 117 4.13 -9.70 13.34
C ILE A 117 3.62 -8.44 12.64
N TRP A 118 2.45 -8.48 12.00
CA TRP A 118 1.91 -7.34 11.27
C TRP A 118 1.40 -6.23 12.19
N GLN A 119 0.83 -6.58 13.34
CA GLN A 119 0.51 -5.60 14.38
C GLN A 119 1.76 -4.87 14.87
N LEU A 120 2.87 -5.58 15.06
CA LEU A 120 4.15 -4.97 15.38
C LEU A 120 4.66 -4.10 14.23
N VAL A 121 4.53 -4.55 12.97
CA VAL A 121 4.89 -3.75 11.79
C VAL A 121 4.12 -2.43 11.73
N LEU A 122 2.84 -2.42 12.10
CA LEU A 122 2.01 -1.22 12.14
C LEU A 122 2.48 -0.17 13.15
N ARG A 123 3.24 -0.57 14.19
CA ARG A 123 3.87 0.35 15.17
C ARG A 123 5.11 1.05 14.62
N LEU A 124 5.72 0.57 13.53
CA LEU A 124 6.87 1.23 12.93
C LEU A 124 6.48 2.58 12.31
N PRO A 125 7.42 3.55 12.25
CA PRO A 125 7.23 4.76 11.46
C PRO A 125 6.82 4.45 10.02
N ARG A 126 5.87 5.23 9.49
CA ARG A 126 5.20 4.98 8.20
C ARG A 126 6.13 4.56 7.06
N LYS A 127 7.26 5.27 6.89
CA LYS A 127 8.26 4.98 5.83
C LYS A 127 8.91 3.59 5.92
N TYR A 128 8.96 2.99 7.11
CA TYR A 128 9.56 1.68 7.35
C TYR A 128 8.52 0.56 7.20
N ARG A 129 7.32 0.74 7.75
CA ARG A 129 6.24 -0.23 7.55
C ARG A 129 5.84 -0.34 6.08
N GLU A 130 5.80 0.77 5.34
CA GLU A 130 5.41 0.77 3.92
C GLU A 130 6.40 -0.03 3.06
N ILE A 131 7.70 0.16 3.25
CA ILE A 131 8.70 -0.62 2.49
C ILE A 131 8.72 -2.10 2.90
N LEU A 132 8.41 -2.42 4.17
CA LEU A 132 8.28 -3.81 4.62
C LEU A 132 7.04 -4.46 4.03
N MET A 133 5.89 -3.78 4.01
CA MET A 133 4.66 -4.28 3.39
C MET A 133 4.89 -4.63 1.91
N LEU A 134 5.45 -3.68 1.15
CA LEU A 134 5.72 -3.87 -0.27
C LEU A 134 6.73 -5.00 -0.55
N HIS A 135 7.73 -5.17 0.33
CA HIS A 135 8.75 -6.21 0.14
C HIS A 135 8.29 -7.59 0.65
N ALA A 136 7.71 -7.66 1.85
CA ALA A 136 7.46 -8.92 2.55
C ALA A 136 6.11 -9.54 2.20
N HIS A 137 5.12 -8.72 1.85
CA HIS A 137 3.79 -9.20 1.48
C HIS A 137 3.59 -9.20 -0.04
N TYR A 138 3.98 -8.11 -0.72
CA TYR A 138 3.85 -8.00 -2.18
C TYR A 138 5.10 -8.41 -2.97
N GLU A 139 6.13 -8.92 -2.28
CA GLU A 139 7.34 -9.51 -2.88
C GLU A 139 8.06 -8.62 -3.92
N MET A 140 7.93 -7.29 -3.81
CA MET A 140 8.54 -6.37 -4.77
C MET A 140 10.07 -6.41 -4.73
N SER A 141 10.69 -6.42 -5.91
CA SER A 141 12.14 -6.28 -6.09
C SER A 141 12.66 -4.92 -5.60
N MET A 142 13.98 -4.79 -5.41
CA MET A 142 14.58 -3.53 -4.95
C MET A 142 14.32 -2.38 -5.92
N GLU A 143 14.31 -2.68 -7.22
CA GLU A 143 14.05 -1.76 -8.32
C GLU A 143 12.59 -1.29 -8.28
N GLU A 144 11.64 -2.21 -8.12
CA GLU A 144 10.21 -1.89 -7.98
C GLU A 144 9.93 -1.10 -6.71
N LEU A 145 10.59 -1.41 -5.60
CA LEU A 145 10.48 -0.64 -4.35
C LEU A 145 10.99 0.79 -4.53
N ALA A 146 12.15 0.96 -5.16
CA ALA A 146 12.72 2.27 -5.44
C ALA A 146 11.76 3.10 -6.30
N HIS A 147 11.20 2.47 -7.34
CA HIS A 147 10.27 3.11 -8.27
C HIS A 147 8.92 3.46 -7.62
N THR A 148 8.32 2.51 -6.89
CA THR A 148 7.02 2.68 -6.22
C THR A 148 7.10 3.71 -5.11
N LEU A 149 8.17 3.69 -4.30
CA LEU A 149 8.36 4.64 -3.21
C LEU A 149 8.90 6.00 -3.67
N ASN A 150 9.25 6.14 -4.95
CA ASN A 150 9.88 7.31 -5.55
C ASN A 150 11.17 7.74 -4.82
N ILE A 151 12.12 6.81 -4.71
CA ILE A 151 13.43 7.00 -4.05
C ILE A 151 14.53 6.34 -4.87
N SER A 152 15.80 6.67 -4.59
CA SER A 152 16.93 5.98 -5.23
C SER A 152 17.03 4.52 -4.78
N LEU A 153 17.62 3.66 -5.62
CA LEU A 153 17.87 2.25 -5.30
C LEU A 153 18.69 2.09 -4.00
N SER A 154 19.69 2.96 -3.80
CA SER A 154 20.48 3.00 -2.56
C SER A 154 19.64 3.37 -1.34
N ALA A 155 18.73 4.35 -1.50
CA ALA A 155 17.78 4.72 -0.45
C ALA A 155 16.79 3.59 -0.14
N ALA A 156 16.33 2.83 -1.14
CA ALA A 156 15.47 1.67 -0.93
C ALA A 156 16.19 0.58 -0.12
N LYS A 157 17.40 0.18 -0.52
CA LYS A 157 18.22 -0.83 0.20
C LYS A 157 18.46 -0.42 1.66
N SER A 158 18.92 0.81 1.87
CA SER A 158 19.19 1.32 3.22
C SER A 158 17.92 1.45 4.07
N ARG A 159 16.80 1.89 3.48
CA ARG A 159 15.51 2.00 4.17
C ARG A 159 14.96 0.64 4.56
N LEU A 160 15.02 -0.36 3.69
CA LEU A 160 14.56 -1.72 3.99
C LEU A 160 15.40 -2.35 5.09
N ARG A 161 16.74 -2.21 5.03
CA ARG A 161 17.63 -2.67 6.10
C ARG A 161 17.25 -2.06 7.45
N ARG A 162 17.06 -0.74 7.51
CA ARG A 162 16.63 -0.06 8.75
C ARG A 162 15.23 -0.47 9.19
N ALA A 163 14.33 -0.74 8.24
CA ALA A 163 12.99 -1.21 8.57
C ALA A 163 13.03 -2.58 9.24
N ARG A 164 13.81 -3.53 8.70
CA ARG A 164 14.02 -4.87 9.30
C ARG A 164 14.64 -4.78 10.70
N GLN A 165 15.65 -3.92 10.87
CA GLN A 165 16.27 -3.70 12.17
C GLN A 165 15.25 -3.19 13.20
N LYS A 166 14.43 -2.19 12.83
CA LYS A 166 13.39 -1.67 13.72
C LYS A 166 12.30 -2.69 14.02
N ALA A 167 11.95 -3.55 13.07
CA ALA A 167 10.99 -4.61 13.31
C ALA A 167 11.53 -5.62 14.32
N SER A 168 12.81 -6.02 14.20
CA SER A 168 13.50 -6.86 15.19
C SER A 168 13.52 -6.21 16.57
N GLU A 169 13.92 -4.94 16.68
CA GLU A 169 13.94 -4.20 17.94
C GLU A 169 12.54 -4.12 18.60
N CYS A 170 11.49 -4.01 17.80
CA CYS A 170 10.11 -4.04 18.28
C CYS A 170 9.70 -5.43 18.77
N TRP A 171 10.09 -6.48 18.04
CA TRP A 171 9.83 -7.87 18.41
C TRP A 171 10.53 -8.27 19.71
N ASP A 172 11.82 -7.93 19.86
CA ASP A 172 12.61 -8.24 21.06
C ASP A 172 12.02 -7.57 22.32
N LYS A 173 11.49 -6.36 22.17
CA LYS A 173 10.82 -5.65 23.27
C LYS A 173 9.50 -6.30 23.67
N GLU A 174 8.78 -6.89 22.72
CA GLU A 174 7.52 -7.59 23.02
C GLU A 174 7.81 -8.92 23.71
N LEU A 175 8.82 -9.68 23.27
CA LEU A 175 9.27 -10.90 23.95
C LEU A 175 9.74 -10.63 25.39
N ASN A 176 10.43 -9.52 25.64
CA ASN A 176 10.91 -9.16 26.98
C ASN A 176 9.79 -8.60 27.91
N ARG A 177 8.56 -8.44 27.41
CA ARG A 177 7.39 -8.03 28.22
C ARG A 177 6.56 -9.23 28.72
N LEU A 178 6.75 -10.40 28.12
CA LEU A 178 6.13 -11.66 28.50
C LEU A 178 6.96 -12.36 29.58
#